data_AF-X1PIX8-F1
#
_entry.id   AF-X1PIX8-F1
#
_cell.length_a   1.000
_cell.length_b   1.000
_cell.length_c   1.000
_cell.angle_alpha   90.00
_cell.angle_beta   90.00
_cell.angle_gamma   90.00
#
_symmetry.space_group_name_H-M   'P 1'
#
loop_
_entity.id
_entity.type
_entity.pdbx_description
1 polymer ?
#
loop_
_entity_poly.entity_id
_entity_poly.type
_entity_poly.pdbx_seq_one_letter_code
_entity_poly.pdbx_strand_id
1 'polypeptide(L)'
;NRAYIVCHKGGKGFDCYPAFNYDDPDLPHKAFKAMMKFAPDLVHIQHEYALFGEQRGMNVIPLAYKFKLSQIPTLMTLHTVPKKCNYEEQIIEKALVEIADATIVHEQYQRELIIGRVGYQDKIWVIPHGVREIKPV
;
A
#
# COMPACT_ATOMS: atom_id res chain seq x y z
N ASN A 1 3.08 -11.32 -17.87
CA ASN A 1 2.49 -10.69 -16.67
C ASN A 1 2.12 -9.26 -17.00
N ARG A 2 0.85 -8.88 -16.79
CA ARG A 2 0.34 -7.52 -17.05
C ARG A 2 0.04 -6.84 -15.72
N ALA A 3 0.36 -5.57 -15.60
CA ALA A 3 0.11 -4.78 -14.40
C ALA A 3 -0.95 -3.71 -14.71
N TYR A 4 -1.99 -3.65 -13.89
CA TYR A 4 -3.04 -2.65 -13.97
C TYR A 4 -2.94 -1.73 -12.75
N ILE A 5 -2.97 -0.41 -12.99
CA ILE A 5 -2.82 0.59 -11.95
C ILE A 5 -4.19 1.23 -11.68
N VAL A 6 -4.79 0.93 -10.53
CA VAL A 6 -6.00 1.62 -10.07
C VAL A 6 -5.59 2.73 -9.09
N CYS A 7 -6.00 3.97 -9.38
CA CYS A 7 -5.49 5.14 -8.68
C CYS A 7 -6.55 6.23 -8.44
N HIS A 8 -6.11 7.30 -7.79
CA HIS A 8 -6.85 8.54 -7.64
C HIS A 8 -7.28 9.15 -8.98
N LYS A 9 -8.42 9.86 -9.04
CA LYS A 9 -8.84 10.65 -10.21
C LYS A 9 -7.75 11.65 -10.63
N GLY A 10 -7.44 11.68 -11.92
CA GLY A 10 -6.36 12.51 -12.47
C GLY A 10 -5.03 11.78 -12.68
N GLY A 11 -4.89 10.54 -12.20
CA GLY A 11 -3.82 9.66 -12.63
C GLY A 11 -3.86 9.42 -14.14
N LYS A 12 -2.69 9.37 -14.78
CA LYS A 12 -2.52 9.18 -16.22
C LYS A 12 -1.35 8.24 -16.47
N GLY A 13 -1.43 7.44 -17.52
CA GLY A 13 -0.38 6.51 -17.90
C GLY A 13 -0.93 5.30 -18.63
N PHE A 14 -0.02 4.43 -19.06
CA PHE A 14 -0.37 3.14 -19.63
C PHE A 14 -0.99 2.24 -18.56
N ASP A 15 -2.07 1.52 -18.90
CA ASP A 15 -2.84 0.65 -18.00
C ASP A 15 -3.21 1.33 -16.64
N CYS A 16 -3.49 2.64 -16.68
CA CYS A 16 -3.90 3.44 -15.53
C CYS A 16 -5.42 3.69 -15.54
N TYR A 17 -6.10 3.35 -14.45
CA TYR A 17 -7.56 3.37 -14.30
C TYR A 17 -7.96 4.18 -13.06
N PRO A 18 -8.22 5.48 -13.21
CA PRO A 18 -8.63 6.35 -12.11
C PRO A 18 -10.03 6.01 -11.58
N ALA A 19 -10.13 5.59 -10.32
CA ALA A 19 -11.36 4.97 -9.78
C ALA A 19 -11.97 5.64 -8.56
N PHE A 20 -11.20 6.41 -7.78
CA PHE A 20 -11.65 7.03 -6.53
C PHE A 20 -10.99 8.40 -6.34
N ASN A 21 -11.55 9.25 -5.48
CA ASN A 21 -10.86 10.41 -4.91
C ASN A 21 -10.35 10.08 -3.49
N TYR A 22 -9.40 10.84 -2.97
CA TYR A 22 -8.84 10.59 -1.63
C TYR A 22 -9.86 10.86 -0.53
N ASP A 23 -10.69 11.86 -0.72
CA ASP A 23 -11.77 12.28 0.19
C ASP A 23 -13.06 11.45 0.04
N ASP A 24 -13.07 10.44 -0.84
CA ASP A 24 -14.23 9.54 -0.97
C ASP A 24 -14.42 8.71 0.32
N PRO A 25 -15.55 8.82 1.04
CA PRO A 25 -15.80 7.99 2.22
C PRO A 25 -15.94 6.50 1.86
N ASP A 26 -16.28 6.20 0.61
CA ASP A 26 -16.39 4.85 0.05
C ASP A 26 -15.17 4.43 -0.80
N LEU A 27 -14.04 5.15 -0.68
CA LEU A 27 -12.77 4.83 -1.35
C LEU A 27 -12.45 3.32 -1.32
N PRO A 28 -12.51 2.61 -0.17
CA PRO A 28 -12.21 1.19 -0.12
C PRO A 28 -13.09 0.36 -1.04
N HIS A 29 -14.38 0.70 -1.15
CA HIS A 29 -15.32 -0.02 -2.00
C HIS A 29 -15.07 0.28 -3.48
N LYS A 30 -14.87 1.55 -3.84
CA LYS A 30 -14.58 1.97 -5.23
C LYS A 30 -13.28 1.35 -5.75
N ALA A 31 -12.20 1.44 -4.97
CA ALA A 31 -10.90 0.88 -5.33
C ALA A 31 -10.99 -0.63 -5.52
N PHE A 32 -11.56 -1.36 -4.54
CA PHE A 32 -11.75 -2.80 -4.61
C PHE A 32 -12.58 -3.21 -5.84
N LYS A 33 -13.75 -2.59 -6.04
CA LYS A 33 -14.64 -2.89 -7.18
C LYS A 33 -13.96 -2.64 -8.52
N ALA A 34 -13.11 -1.61 -8.63
CA ALA A 34 -12.35 -1.33 -9.83
C ALA A 34 -11.26 -2.39 -10.07
N MET A 35 -10.48 -2.75 -9.04
CA MET A 35 -9.42 -3.76 -9.14
C MET A 35 -9.98 -5.14 -9.51
N MET A 36 -11.14 -5.53 -8.95
CA MET A 36 -11.75 -6.84 -9.23
C MET A 36 -12.17 -7.04 -10.69
N LYS A 37 -12.35 -5.98 -11.49
CA LYS A 37 -12.64 -6.10 -12.92
C LYS A 37 -11.49 -6.74 -13.71
N PHE A 38 -10.29 -6.75 -13.15
CA PHE A 38 -9.10 -7.32 -13.76
C PHE A 38 -8.82 -8.76 -13.29
N ALA A 39 -9.62 -9.31 -12.37
CA ALA A 39 -9.40 -10.62 -11.75
C ALA A 39 -7.92 -10.85 -11.35
N PRO A 40 -7.36 -9.99 -10.46
CA PRO A 40 -5.93 -10.02 -10.17
C PRO A 40 -5.54 -11.27 -9.39
N ASP A 41 -4.42 -11.89 -9.78
CA ASP A 41 -3.79 -12.97 -9.01
C ASP A 41 -3.12 -12.44 -7.72
N LEU A 42 -2.79 -11.14 -7.68
CA LEU A 42 -2.13 -10.46 -6.59
C LEU A 42 -2.39 -8.96 -6.64
N VAL A 43 -2.49 -8.32 -5.48
CA VAL A 43 -2.66 -6.87 -5.34
C VAL A 43 -1.46 -6.26 -4.64
N HIS A 44 -0.93 -5.20 -5.24
CA HIS A 44 0.12 -4.38 -4.65
C HIS A 44 -0.41 -2.98 -4.31
N ILE A 45 -0.56 -2.70 -3.03
CA ILE A 45 -0.92 -1.37 -2.55
C ILE A 45 0.38 -0.57 -2.36
N GLN A 46 0.51 0.49 -3.14
CA GLN A 46 1.62 1.43 -3.02
C GLN A 46 1.22 2.56 -2.06
N HIS A 47 2.22 3.07 -1.33
CA HIS A 47 2.10 4.00 -0.22
C HIS A 47 1.48 3.44 1.07
N GLU A 48 1.92 4.06 2.16
CA GLU A 48 1.35 3.94 3.48
C GLU A 48 0.05 4.73 3.63
N TYR A 49 -0.50 4.69 4.84
CA TYR A 49 -1.84 5.16 5.20
C TYR A 49 -2.17 6.61 4.86
N ALA A 50 -1.23 7.56 4.92
CA ALA A 50 -1.55 8.99 4.84
C ALA A 50 -2.22 9.47 3.52
N LEU A 51 -2.21 8.65 2.46
CA LEU A 51 -2.81 8.99 1.18
C LEU A 51 -4.24 8.46 1.00
N PHE A 52 -4.75 7.64 1.92
CA PHE A 52 -6.05 6.98 1.74
C PHE A 52 -7.18 7.73 2.47
N GLY A 53 -7.23 9.04 2.31
CA GLY A 53 -8.31 9.89 2.82
C GLY A 53 -8.16 10.37 4.26
N GLU A 54 -9.28 10.61 4.92
CA GLU A 54 -9.31 11.23 6.25
C GLU A 54 -8.69 10.35 7.35
N GLN A 55 -8.51 10.96 8.53
CA GLN A 55 -8.00 10.28 9.73
C GLN A 55 -6.69 9.53 9.47
N ARG A 56 -5.71 10.22 8.90
CA ARG A 56 -4.40 9.64 8.48
C ARG A 56 -4.56 8.53 7.43
N GLY A 57 -5.60 8.62 6.61
CA GLY A 57 -5.97 7.66 5.58
C GLY A 57 -6.14 6.23 6.07
N MET A 58 -6.89 6.07 7.16
CA MET A 58 -7.31 4.76 7.66
C MET A 58 -8.08 3.91 6.64
N ASN A 59 -8.60 4.47 5.55
CA ASN A 59 -9.35 3.71 4.54
C ASN A 59 -8.52 2.63 3.82
N VAL A 60 -7.19 2.65 3.92
CA VAL A 60 -6.39 1.52 3.41
C VAL A 60 -6.65 0.22 4.18
N ILE A 61 -6.99 0.29 5.48
CA ILE A 61 -7.27 -0.90 6.31
C ILE A 61 -8.50 -1.67 5.78
N PRO A 62 -9.71 -1.07 5.65
CA PRO A 62 -10.85 -1.78 5.10
C PRO A 62 -10.64 -2.21 3.64
N LEU A 63 -9.83 -1.49 2.85
CA LEU A 63 -9.45 -1.94 1.50
C LEU A 63 -8.62 -3.24 1.55
N ALA A 64 -7.61 -3.30 2.41
CA ALA A 64 -6.78 -4.48 2.62
C ALA A 64 -7.60 -5.69 3.10
N TYR A 65 -8.53 -5.48 4.05
CA TYR A 65 -9.44 -6.53 4.49
C TYR A 65 -10.32 -7.07 3.37
N LYS A 66 -10.80 -6.23 2.44
CA LYS A 66 -11.58 -6.71 1.29
C LYS A 66 -10.80 -7.70 0.42
N PHE A 67 -9.52 -7.43 0.17
CA PHE A 67 -8.67 -8.36 -0.58
C PHE A 67 -8.37 -9.64 0.22
N LYS A 68 -8.04 -9.51 1.51
CA LYS A 68 -7.81 -10.66 2.38
C LYS A 68 -9.03 -11.58 2.46
N LEU A 69 -10.23 -11.03 2.62
CA LEU A 69 -11.49 -11.80 2.63
C LEU A 69 -11.83 -12.42 1.27
N SER A 70 -11.31 -11.85 0.18
CA SER A 70 -11.44 -12.40 -1.17
C SER A 70 -10.33 -13.39 -1.51
N GLN A 71 -9.47 -13.74 -0.54
CA GLN A 71 -8.33 -14.65 -0.69
C GLN A 71 -7.34 -14.22 -1.80
N ILE A 72 -7.22 -12.91 -2.04
CA ILE A 72 -6.25 -12.36 -3.00
C ILE A 72 -4.98 -11.97 -2.24
N PRO A 73 -3.82 -12.57 -2.58
CA PRO A 73 -2.54 -12.19 -2.01
C PRO A 73 -2.32 -10.67 -2.11
N THR A 74 -2.09 -10.03 -0.97
CA THR A 74 -1.97 -8.59 -0.88
C THR A 74 -0.61 -8.22 -0.29
N LEU A 75 0.15 -7.45 -1.05
CA LEU A 75 1.39 -6.87 -0.59
C LEU A 75 1.36 -5.34 -0.60
N MET A 76 2.12 -4.75 0.31
CA MET A 76 2.10 -3.31 0.57
C MET A 76 3.50 -2.75 0.59
N THR A 77 3.73 -1.59 -0.02
CA THR A 77 4.98 -0.84 0.17
C THR A 77 4.76 0.30 1.16
N LEU A 78 5.60 0.36 2.19
CA LEU A 78 5.69 1.50 3.09
C LEU A 78 6.89 2.35 2.67
N HIS A 79 6.61 3.51 2.07
CA HIS A 79 7.67 4.37 1.54
C HIS A 79 8.34 5.17 2.66
N THR A 80 7.54 5.61 3.63
CA THR A 80 8.01 6.36 4.78
C THR A 80 7.86 5.54 6.04
N VAL A 81 8.98 5.22 6.69
CA VAL A 81 9.02 4.53 7.99
C VAL A 81 9.78 5.43 8.98
N PRO A 82 9.09 6.40 9.62
CA PRO A 82 9.75 7.42 10.43
C PRO A 82 10.22 6.83 11.75
N LYS A 83 11.44 7.12 12.22
CA LYS A 83 11.97 6.58 13.49
C LYS A 83 11.05 6.86 14.69
N LYS A 84 10.47 8.06 14.75
CA LYS A 84 9.41 8.44 15.69
C LYS A 84 8.08 8.38 14.96
N CYS A 85 7.15 7.64 15.53
CA CYS A 85 5.82 7.40 14.98
C CYS A 85 4.82 7.64 16.12
N ASN A 86 3.77 8.42 15.89
CA ASN A 86 2.78 8.67 16.95
C ASN A 86 1.90 7.42 17.18
N TYR A 87 1.07 7.43 18.22
CA TYR A 87 0.29 6.25 18.61
C TYR A 87 -0.71 5.81 17.52
N GLU A 88 -1.37 6.75 16.85
CA GLU A 88 -2.34 6.48 15.79
C GLU A 88 -1.65 5.82 14.58
N GLU A 89 -0.52 6.40 14.16
CA GLU A 89 0.30 5.89 13.08
C GLU A 89 0.83 4.47 13.36
N GLN A 90 1.23 4.19 14.61
CA GLN A 90 1.66 2.86 15.03
C GLN A 90 0.52 1.82 14.96
N ILE A 91 -0.70 2.20 15.35
CA ILE A 91 -1.88 1.33 15.22
C ILE A 91 -2.11 0.98 13.75
N ILE A 92 -2.07 1.99 12.87
CA ILE A 92 -2.33 1.80 11.45
C ILE A 92 -1.21 0.97 10.80
N GLU A 93 0.06 1.31 11.05
CA GLU A 93 1.23 0.55 10.57
C GLU A 93 1.14 -0.92 11.00
N LYS A 94 0.83 -1.18 12.27
CA LYS A 94 0.66 -2.55 12.78
C LYS A 94 -0.48 -3.29 12.08
N ALA A 95 -1.65 -2.66 11.93
CA ALA A 95 -2.79 -3.26 11.26
C ALA A 95 -2.46 -3.62 9.80
N LEU A 96 -1.78 -2.75 9.08
CA LEU A 96 -1.40 -2.98 7.68
C LEU A 96 -0.41 -4.13 7.53
N VAL A 97 0.66 -4.14 8.33
CA VAL A 97 1.66 -5.22 8.30
C VAL A 97 1.03 -6.55 8.72
N GLU A 98 0.11 -6.55 9.68
CA GLU A 98 -0.60 -7.75 10.11
C GLU A 98 -1.49 -8.34 9.01
N ILE A 99 -2.21 -7.48 8.27
CA ILE A 99 -3.15 -7.91 7.23
C ILE A 99 -2.42 -8.37 5.97
N ALA A 100 -1.36 -7.67 5.57
CA ALA A 100 -0.61 -7.97 4.35
C ALA A 100 0.12 -9.33 4.42
N ASP A 101 0.18 -10.00 3.27
CA ASP A 101 0.95 -11.23 3.08
C ASP A 101 2.45 -10.94 2.97
N ALA A 102 2.80 -9.78 2.40
CA ALA A 102 4.15 -9.25 2.41
C ALA A 102 4.15 -7.71 2.49
N THR A 103 5.13 -7.16 3.19
CA THR A 103 5.40 -5.73 3.29
C THR A 103 6.77 -5.44 2.70
N ILE A 104 6.83 -4.47 1.79
CA ILE A 104 8.06 -3.98 1.19
C ILE A 104 8.43 -2.66 1.86
N VAL A 105 9.70 -2.52 2.20
CA VAL A 105 10.35 -1.26 2.56
C VAL A 105 11.57 -1.07 1.67
N HIS A 106 12.15 0.13 1.67
CA HIS A 106 13.24 0.46 0.75
C HIS A 106 14.62 0.36 1.38
N GLU A 107 14.71 0.40 2.70
CA GLU A 107 15.98 0.41 3.42
C GLU A 107 15.99 -0.59 4.58
N GLN A 108 17.16 -1.16 4.87
CA GLN A 108 17.32 -2.15 5.95
C GLN A 108 16.94 -1.58 7.33
N TYR A 109 17.26 -0.31 7.60
CA TYR A 109 16.86 0.31 8.87
C TYR A 109 15.33 0.43 9.01
N GLN A 110 14.60 0.60 7.91
CA GLN A 110 13.14 0.67 7.94
C GLN A 110 12.55 -0.68 8.32
N ARG A 111 13.12 -1.77 7.79
CA ARG A 111 12.75 -3.14 8.16
C ARG A 111 12.94 -3.37 9.65
N GLU A 112 14.08 -2.98 10.19
CA GLU A 112 14.38 -3.11 11.63
C GLU A 112 13.42 -2.29 12.50
N LEU A 113 13.09 -1.07 12.08
CA LEU A 113 12.12 -0.22 12.79
C LEU A 113 10.72 -0.85 12.84
N ILE A 114 10.23 -1.38 11.71
CA ILE A 114 8.92 -2.03 11.67
C ILE A 114 8.95 -3.29 12.52
N ILE A 115 9.96 -4.16 12.36
CA ILE A 115 10.11 -5.39 13.17
C ILE A 115 10.02 -5.06 14.65
N GLY A 116 10.74 -4.03 15.12
CA GLY A 116 10.73 -3.60 16.51
C GLY A 116 9.37 -3.09 17.01
N ARG A 117 8.49 -2.60 16.14
CA ARG A 117 7.15 -2.08 16.51
C ARG A 117 6.04 -3.11 16.39
N VAL A 118 6.06 -3.91 15.32
CA VAL A 118 4.94 -4.79 14.96
C VAL A 118 5.21 -6.26 15.25
N GLY A 119 6.47 -6.66 15.42
CA GLY A 119 6.88 -8.02 15.78
C GLY A 119 6.89 -9.05 14.64
N TYR A 120 6.55 -8.67 13.41
CA TYR A 120 6.55 -9.57 12.25
C TYR A 120 7.87 -9.49 11.48
N GLN A 121 8.60 -10.59 11.32
CA GLN A 121 9.89 -10.61 10.60
C GLN A 121 9.80 -11.25 9.21
N ASP A 122 9.07 -12.36 9.08
CA ASP A 122 9.11 -13.24 7.91
C ASP A 122 8.39 -12.69 6.68
N LYS A 123 7.68 -11.57 6.83
CA LYS A 123 6.93 -10.91 5.77
C LYS A 123 7.41 -9.51 5.43
N ILE A 124 8.52 -9.05 6.00
CA ILE A 124 9.07 -7.72 5.71
C ILE A 124 10.31 -7.86 4.82
N TRP A 125 10.21 -7.32 3.61
CA TRP A 125 11.20 -7.42 2.55
C TRP A 125 11.80 -6.05 2.24
N VAL A 126 13.12 -6.00 2.04
CA VAL A 126 13.81 -4.79 1.59
C VAL A 126 13.95 -4.87 0.07
N ILE A 127 13.28 -3.97 -0.64
CA ILE A 127 13.44 -3.77 -2.08
C ILE A 127 13.78 -2.30 -2.31
N PRO A 128 15.04 -1.97 -2.65
CA PRO A 128 15.47 -0.58 -2.83
C PRO A 128 14.62 0.17 -3.85
N HIS A 129 14.46 1.47 -3.65
CA HIS A 129 13.85 2.32 -4.66
C HIS A 129 14.66 2.29 -5.96
N GLY A 130 13.99 1.99 -7.07
CA GLY A 130 14.58 2.15 -8.39
C GLY A 130 14.75 3.63 -8.73
N VAL A 131 15.89 3.98 -9.33
CA VAL A 131 16.11 5.28 -9.97
C VAL A 131 16.10 5.06 -11.47
N ARG A 132 15.40 5.92 -12.22
CA ARG A 132 15.48 5.90 -13.68
C ARG A 132 16.84 6.43 -14.10
N GLU A 133 17.63 5.61 -14.79
CA GLU A 133 18.82 6.11 -15.48
C GLU A 133 18.38 7.10 -16.56
N ILE A 134 18.70 8.37 -16.34
CA ILE A 134 18.51 9.43 -17.32
C ILE A 134 19.86 9.69 -18.00
N LYS A 135 19.87 9.75 -19.33
CA LYS A 135 21.03 10.25 -20.06
C LYS A 135 21.13 11.76 -19.83
N PRO A 136 22.33 12.34 -19.67
CA PRO A 136 22.50 13.78 -19.60
C PRO A 136 21.86 14.44 -20.82
N VAL A 137 21.17 15.56 -20.60
CA VAL A 137 20.61 16.40 -21.66
C VAL A 137 21.67 17.34 -22.20
#